data_AF-A0A830BAH3-F1
#
_entry.id   AF-A0A830BAH3-F1
#
_cell.length_a   1.000
_cell.length_b   1.000
_cell.length_c   1.000
_cell.angle_alpha   90.00
_cell.angle_beta   90.00
_cell.angle_gamma   90.00
#
_symmetry.space_group_name_H-M   'P 1'
#
loop_
_entity.id
_entity.type
_entity.pdbx_description
1 polymer ?
#
loop_
_entity_poly.entity_id
_entity_poly.type
_entity_poly.pdbx_seq_one_letter_code
_entity_poly.pdbx_strand_id
1 'polypeptide(L)'
;MALQTLYSTKKTFYYNFFPTKAEEEHLKARKDEVQIPHDRILLEIRDMYQPGVVDLENPWLIKKTLSQYETVFGKLILSFNDTFEHVLRYWTLGMANYIALGQRVGVAVWDVTEGENPRKYQNNYGFYLQMMVNNDCFLSCLELIKDRGLKADDEICLYWDIKESSFMFKVVV
;
A
#
# COMPACT_ATOMS: atom_id res chain seq x y z
N MET A 1 23.97 28.41 -1.07
CA MET A 1 24.24 27.11 -1.72
C MET A 1 23.81 26.04 -0.72
N ALA A 2 22.59 25.53 -0.85
CA ALA A 2 22.01 24.60 0.13
C ALA A 2 22.21 23.16 -0.35
N LEU A 3 22.82 22.33 0.50
CA LEU A 3 23.05 20.91 0.26
C LEU A 3 21.71 20.19 0.13
N GLN A 4 21.38 19.71 -1.07
CA GLN A 4 20.28 18.79 -1.31
C GLN A 4 20.67 17.40 -0.80
N THR A 5 20.24 17.07 0.41
CA THR A 5 20.30 15.69 0.91
C THR A 5 19.17 14.88 0.25
N LEU A 6 19.42 14.36 -0.96
CA LEU A 6 18.48 13.49 -1.66
C LEU A 6 18.74 12.02 -1.27
N TYR A 7 17.96 11.53 -0.30
CA TYR A 7 17.83 10.08 -0.07
C TYR A 7 16.99 9.49 -1.22
N SER A 8 17.65 8.88 -2.22
CA SER A 8 16.98 8.20 -3.34
C SER A 8 16.80 6.71 -3.02
N THR A 9 15.57 6.21 -3.07
CA THR A 9 15.28 4.76 -3.03
C THR A 9 14.08 4.40 -3.93
N LYS A 10 14.28 3.45 -4.84
CA LYS A 10 13.22 2.63 -5.46
C LYS A 10 13.58 1.15 -5.44
N LYS A 11 12.52 0.33 -5.32
CA LYS A 11 12.52 -1.11 -5.06
C LYS A 11 12.09 -1.87 -6.32
N THR A 12 12.75 -2.98 -6.64
CA THR A 12 12.31 -3.92 -7.68
C THR A 12 11.96 -5.24 -7.02
N PHE A 13 10.77 -5.77 -7.28
CA PHE A 13 10.26 -6.92 -6.53
C PHE A 13 10.56 -8.18 -7.33
N TYR A 14 11.41 -9.05 -6.80
CA TYR A 14 11.52 -10.43 -7.26
C TYR A 14 10.59 -11.28 -6.40
N TYR A 15 9.66 -11.98 -7.04
CA TYR A 15 8.83 -12.98 -6.42
C TYR A 15 9.54 -14.32 -6.54
N ASN A 16 9.87 -14.95 -5.42
CA ASN A 16 10.28 -16.34 -5.47
C ASN A 16 9.00 -17.19 -5.59
N PHE A 17 8.66 -17.59 -6.82
CA PHE A 17 7.48 -18.41 -7.09
C PHE A 17 7.69 -19.89 -6.73
N PHE A 18 8.92 -20.30 -6.40
CA PHE A 18 9.26 -21.69 -6.17
C PHE A 18 9.80 -21.91 -4.74
N PRO A 19 9.25 -22.89 -4.00
CA PRO A 19 9.90 -23.38 -2.79
C PRO A 19 11.31 -23.89 -3.15
N THR A 20 12.24 -23.80 -2.20
CA THR A 20 13.55 -24.42 -2.38
C THR A 20 13.38 -25.94 -2.55
N LYS A 21 14.34 -26.61 -3.21
CA LYS A 21 14.30 -28.06 -3.40
C LYS A 21 14.09 -28.82 -2.07
N ALA A 22 14.67 -28.33 -0.98
CA ALA A 22 14.51 -28.92 0.35
C ALA A 22 13.07 -28.77 0.90
N GLU A 23 12.42 -27.63 0.66
CA GLU A 23 11.03 -27.38 1.06
C GLU A 23 10.04 -28.17 0.20
N GLU A 24 10.28 -28.28 -1.11
CA GLU A 24 9.48 -29.11 -2.02
C GLU A 24 9.54 -30.60 -1.62
N GLU A 25 10.72 -31.10 -1.25
CA GLU A 25 10.91 -32.48 -0.78
C GLU A 25 10.23 -32.72 0.58
N HIS A 26 10.26 -31.74 1.50
CA HIS A 26 9.56 -31.82 2.78
C HIS A 26 8.02 -31.76 2.65
N LEU A 27 7.51 -31.00 1.68
CA LEU A 27 6.08 -30.90 1.37
C LEU A 27 5.58 -32.15 0.65
N LYS A 28 6.34 -32.72 -0.29
CA LYS A 28 6.04 -34.02 -0.93
C LYS A 28 5.95 -35.17 0.07
N ALA A 29 6.70 -35.10 1.17
CA ALA A 29 6.67 -36.11 2.24
C ALA A 29 5.39 -36.04 3.10
N ARG A 30 4.69 -34.89 3.14
CA ARG A 30 3.37 -34.76 3.75
C ARG A 30 2.33 -35.02 2.65
N LYS A 31 1.74 -36.21 2.62
CA LYS A 31 0.73 -36.67 1.63
C LYS A 31 -0.61 -35.92 1.67
N ASP A 32 -0.65 -34.72 2.22
CA ASP A 32 -1.85 -33.90 2.28
C ASP A 32 -1.71 -32.82 1.20
N GLU A 33 -2.79 -32.51 0.47
CA GLU A 33 -2.87 -31.41 -0.50
C GLU A 33 -2.72 -30.05 0.22
N VAL A 34 -1.57 -29.81 0.82
CA VAL A 34 -1.24 -28.56 1.48
C VAL A 34 -0.96 -27.57 0.36
N GLN A 35 -1.93 -26.68 0.16
CA GLN A 35 -1.80 -25.48 -0.62
C GLN A 35 -0.49 -24.80 -0.23
N ILE A 36 0.50 -24.86 -1.14
CA ILE A 36 1.87 -24.40 -0.88
C ILE A 36 1.76 -22.98 -0.32
N PRO A 37 2.18 -22.71 0.93
CA PRO A 37 2.34 -21.34 1.36
C PRO A 37 3.49 -20.81 0.53
N HIS A 38 3.17 -20.02 -0.48
CA HIS A 38 4.18 -19.37 -1.28
C HIS A 38 4.82 -18.35 -0.33
N ASP A 39 5.98 -18.69 0.24
CA ASP A 39 6.76 -17.76 1.06
C ASP A 39 7.27 -16.64 0.14
N ARG A 40 6.47 -15.57 0.05
CA ARG A 40 6.71 -14.42 -0.80
C ARG A 40 7.79 -13.56 -0.14
N ILE A 41 9.01 -13.60 -0.68
CA ILE A 41 10.16 -12.84 -0.15
C ILE A 41 10.70 -11.89 -1.23
N LEU A 42 10.88 -10.62 -0.87
CA LEU A 42 11.50 -9.57 -1.69
C LEU A 42 13.00 -9.57 -1.51
N LEU A 43 13.73 -9.74 -2.63
CA LEU A 43 15.15 -10.08 -2.60
C LEU A 43 16.14 -8.92 -2.80
N GLU A 44 15.82 -7.84 -3.55
CA GLU A 44 16.82 -6.76 -3.76
C GLU A 44 16.22 -5.39 -4.16
N ILE A 45 16.90 -4.29 -3.78
CA ILE A 45 16.55 -2.89 -4.09
C ILE A 45 17.71 -2.26 -4.88
N ARG A 46 17.51 -1.93 -6.16
CA ARG A 46 18.48 -1.11 -6.95
C ARG A 46 17.73 -0.08 -7.79
N ASP A 47 18.17 1.18 -7.73
CA ASP A 47 17.55 2.31 -8.45
C ASP A 47 18.35 2.58 -9.74
N MET A 48 17.74 2.41 -10.92
CA MET A 48 18.39 2.73 -12.22
C MET A 48 17.99 4.10 -12.77
N TYR A 49 16.97 4.75 -12.20
CA TYR A 49 16.42 6.01 -12.69
C TYR A 49 16.14 6.96 -11.53
N GLN A 50 16.31 8.26 -11.77
CA GLN A 50 15.97 9.28 -10.78
C GLN A 50 14.49 9.19 -10.40
N PRO A 51 14.12 9.45 -9.13
CA PRO A 51 12.73 9.64 -8.75
C PRO A 51 12.07 10.64 -9.69
N GLY A 52 10.90 10.28 -10.25
CA GLY A 52 10.07 11.25 -10.94
C GLY A 52 9.83 12.40 -9.97
N VAL A 53 10.02 13.64 -10.44
CA VAL A 53 9.73 14.83 -9.63
C VAL A 53 8.28 14.72 -9.18
N VAL A 54 8.04 14.64 -7.87
CA VAL A 54 6.68 14.69 -7.33
C VAL A 54 6.15 16.06 -7.73
N ASP A 55 5.13 16.07 -8.58
CA ASP A 55 4.43 17.28 -8.93
C ASP A 55 3.74 17.80 -7.66
N LEU A 56 4.28 18.88 -7.11
CA LEU A 56 3.74 19.51 -5.91
C LEU A 56 2.37 20.16 -6.18
N GLU A 57 2.04 20.46 -7.44
CA GLU A 57 0.74 21.01 -7.84
C GLU A 57 -0.32 19.91 -7.96
N ASN A 58 0.08 18.68 -8.30
CA ASN A 58 -0.82 17.53 -8.39
C ASN A 58 -0.21 16.26 -7.77
N PRO A 59 -0.14 16.18 -6.43
CA PRO A 59 0.43 15.03 -5.74
C PRO A 59 -0.46 13.78 -5.80
N TRP A 60 -1.69 13.89 -6.33
CA TRP A 60 -2.73 12.86 -6.36
C TRP A 60 -2.44 11.75 -7.39
N LEU A 61 -1.49 10.88 -7.05
CA LEU A 61 -0.99 9.80 -7.92
C LEU A 61 -1.97 8.64 -8.03
N ILE A 62 -2.83 8.42 -7.03
CA ILE A 62 -3.84 7.36 -7.02
C ILE A 62 -5.21 8.01 -7.08
N LYS A 63 -5.95 7.78 -8.16
CA LYS A 63 -7.31 8.29 -8.35
C LYS A 63 -8.24 7.13 -8.65
N LYS A 64 -9.41 7.11 -8.02
CA LYS A 64 -10.37 6.04 -8.26
C LYS A 64 -11.78 6.37 -7.82
N THR A 65 -12.72 5.63 -8.42
CA THR A 65 -14.13 5.59 -8.06
C THR A 65 -14.36 4.46 -7.05
N LEU A 66 -15.15 4.71 -6.02
CA LEU A 66 -15.46 3.73 -4.99
C LEU A 66 -16.52 2.74 -5.45
N SER A 67 -16.27 1.45 -5.22
CA SER A 67 -17.29 0.43 -5.39
C SER A 67 -18.15 0.24 -4.13
N GLN A 68 -19.31 -0.39 -4.29
CA GLN A 68 -20.20 -0.74 -3.16
C GLN A 68 -19.49 -1.63 -2.13
N TYR A 69 -18.64 -2.55 -2.57
CA TYR A 69 -17.88 -3.41 -1.66
C TYR A 69 -16.99 -2.57 -0.74
N GLU A 70 -16.28 -1.59 -1.31
CA GLU A 70 -15.27 -0.82 -0.59
C GLU A 70 -15.91 0.11 0.44
N THR A 71 -17.06 0.69 0.11
CA THR A 71 -17.82 1.55 1.04
C THR A 71 -18.46 0.76 2.18
N VAL A 72 -19.04 -0.41 1.89
CA VAL A 72 -19.66 -1.26 2.92
C VAL A 72 -18.61 -1.84 3.89
N PHE A 73 -17.49 -2.34 3.37
CA PHE A 73 -16.47 -3.00 4.18
C PHE A 73 -15.39 -2.06 4.72
N GLY A 74 -15.34 -0.81 4.24
CA GLY A 74 -14.32 0.12 4.68
C GLY A 74 -12.93 -0.25 4.18
N LYS A 75 -12.81 -0.81 2.98
CA LYS A 75 -11.55 -1.34 2.43
C LYS A 75 -11.35 -0.77 1.03
N LEU A 76 -10.43 0.17 0.88
CA LEU A 76 -10.08 0.72 -0.42
C LEU A 76 -9.07 -0.20 -1.11
N ILE A 77 -9.48 -0.83 -2.21
CA ILE A 77 -8.63 -1.71 -3.02
C ILE A 77 -7.72 -0.82 -3.88
N LEU A 78 -6.42 -0.99 -3.71
CA LEU A 78 -5.38 -0.32 -4.48
C LEU A 78 -4.74 -1.35 -5.39
N SER A 79 -4.56 -1.00 -6.67
CA SER A 79 -3.90 -1.90 -7.59
C SER A 79 -2.48 -2.19 -7.11
N PHE A 80 -1.96 -3.37 -7.43
CA PHE A 80 -0.56 -3.69 -7.16
C PHE A 80 0.38 -2.59 -7.69
N ASN A 81 0.15 -2.12 -8.92
CA ASN A 81 1.00 -1.12 -9.55
C ASN A 81 1.00 0.21 -8.79
N ASP A 82 -0.19 0.73 -8.44
CA ASP A 82 -0.32 1.98 -7.70
C ASP A 82 0.34 1.89 -6.33
N THR A 83 0.10 0.77 -5.63
CA THR A 83 0.67 0.56 -4.29
C THR A 83 2.19 0.45 -4.37
N PHE A 84 2.69 -0.33 -5.33
CA PHE A 84 4.12 -0.54 -5.53
C PHE A 84 4.85 0.78 -5.83
N GLU A 85 4.36 1.51 -6.82
CA GLU A 85 5.02 2.68 -7.38
C GLU A 85 4.95 3.89 -6.45
N HIS A 86 3.79 4.08 -5.83
CA HIS A 86 3.47 5.31 -5.11
C HIS A 86 3.50 5.16 -3.59
N VAL A 87 3.51 3.93 -3.05
CA VAL A 87 3.53 3.69 -1.60
C VAL A 87 4.76 2.88 -1.20
N LEU A 88 4.86 1.64 -1.69
CA LEU A 88 5.89 0.71 -1.25
C LEU A 88 7.27 1.16 -1.66
N ARG A 89 7.42 1.90 -2.77
CA ARG A 89 8.67 2.57 -3.15
C ARG A 89 9.36 3.27 -1.97
N TYR A 90 8.59 3.93 -1.12
CA TYR A 90 9.09 4.77 -0.04
C TYR A 90 9.17 4.06 1.32
N TRP A 91 8.67 2.83 1.43
CA TRP A 91 8.73 2.07 2.68
C TRP A 91 10.13 1.49 2.90
N THR A 92 10.40 0.88 4.07
CA THR A 92 11.58 0.02 4.21
C THR A 92 11.37 -1.33 3.51
N LEU A 93 12.45 -2.06 3.22
CA LEU A 93 12.35 -3.43 2.66
C LEU A 93 11.56 -4.35 3.61
N GLY A 94 11.83 -4.25 4.92
CA GLY A 94 11.16 -5.05 5.95
C GLY A 94 9.65 -4.86 5.95
N MET A 95 9.16 -3.61 5.90
CA MET A 95 7.72 -3.33 5.86
C MET A 95 7.05 -3.87 4.58
N ALA A 96 7.72 -3.71 3.43
CA ALA A 96 7.21 -4.24 2.16
C ALA A 96 7.16 -5.78 2.17
N ASN A 97 8.18 -6.42 2.74
CA ASN A 97 8.19 -7.87 2.93
C ASN A 97 7.08 -8.34 3.88
N TYR A 98 6.85 -7.58 4.96
CA TYR A 98 5.83 -7.91 5.94
C TYR A 98 4.44 -7.99 5.30
N ILE A 99 4.06 -6.99 4.49
CA ILE A 99 2.78 -7.06 3.77
C ILE A 99 2.78 -8.10 2.65
N ALA A 100 3.92 -8.38 2.00
CA ALA A 100 4.03 -9.40 0.96
C ALA A 100 3.77 -10.82 1.52
N LEU A 101 4.13 -11.05 2.78
CA LEU A 101 3.78 -12.25 3.56
C LEU A 101 2.31 -12.26 4.04
N GLY A 102 1.48 -11.35 3.53
CA GLY A 102 0.07 -11.22 3.88
C GLY A 102 -0.19 -10.59 5.24
N GLN A 103 0.83 -10.04 5.91
CA GLN A 103 0.66 -9.37 7.20
C GLN A 103 0.11 -7.96 7.02
N ARG A 104 -0.39 -7.38 8.12
CA ARG A 104 -0.96 -6.03 8.14
C ARG A 104 0.08 -5.05 8.66
N VAL A 105 0.26 -3.93 7.96
CA VAL A 105 1.03 -2.78 8.46
C VAL A 105 0.08 -1.65 8.80
N GLY A 106 0.08 -1.21 10.06
CA GLY A 106 -0.67 -0.05 10.49
C GLY A 106 -0.17 1.21 9.78
N VAL A 107 -1.10 2.03 9.29
CA VAL A 107 -0.77 3.28 8.58
C VAL A 107 -1.61 4.42 9.12
N ALA A 108 -1.10 5.65 9.01
CA ALA A 108 -1.89 6.85 9.24
C ALA A 108 -2.53 7.32 7.93
N VAL A 109 -3.72 7.92 8.05
CA VAL A 109 -4.42 8.57 6.94
C VAL A 109 -4.78 9.98 7.36
N TRP A 110 -4.40 10.97 6.57
CA TRP A 110 -4.84 12.35 6.70
C TRP A 110 -5.93 12.62 5.67
N ASP A 111 -7.10 13.00 6.14
CA ASP A 111 -8.15 13.53 5.30
C ASP A 111 -7.99 15.04 5.16
N VAL A 112 -7.62 15.49 3.98
CA VAL A 112 -7.30 16.88 3.66
C VAL A 112 -8.36 17.51 2.74
N THR A 113 -9.55 16.90 2.65
CA THR A 113 -10.60 17.34 1.72
C THR A 113 -11.01 18.79 1.95
N GLU A 114 -11.11 19.23 3.21
CA GLU A 114 -11.54 20.58 3.61
C GLU A 114 -10.40 21.62 3.66
N GLY A 115 -9.15 21.23 3.41
CA GLY A 115 -7.98 22.11 3.32
C GLY A 115 -7.53 22.74 4.65
N GLU A 116 -8.41 23.45 5.35
CA GLU A 116 -8.06 24.27 6.52
C GLU A 116 -7.94 23.46 7.82
N ASN A 117 -8.63 22.32 7.92
CA ASN A 117 -8.64 21.46 9.11
C ASN A 117 -8.47 19.99 8.72
N PRO A 118 -7.25 19.55 8.36
CA PRO A 118 -7.02 18.17 7.98
C PRO A 118 -7.23 17.26 9.19
N ARG A 119 -7.98 16.17 8.99
CA ARG A 119 -8.28 15.21 10.05
C ARG A 119 -7.36 14.01 9.94
N LYS A 120 -6.58 13.76 11.00
CA LYS A 120 -5.71 12.59 11.09
C LYS A 120 -6.45 11.40 11.68
N TYR A 121 -6.39 10.27 10.99
CA TYR A 121 -6.78 8.96 11.49
C TYR A 121 -5.49 8.16 11.75
N GLN A 122 -5.30 7.70 12.99
CA GLN A 122 -4.09 6.97 13.38
C GLN A 122 -4.40 5.73 14.23
N ASN A 123 -3.61 4.69 13.98
CA ASN A 123 -3.17 3.64 14.90
C ASN A 123 -4.19 3.08 15.92
N ASN A 124 -5.39 2.74 15.48
CA ASN A 124 -6.40 2.02 16.27
C ASN A 124 -6.91 0.77 15.51
N TYR A 125 -6.04 -0.16 15.10
CA TYR A 125 -6.36 -1.43 14.39
C TYR A 125 -7.23 -1.35 13.11
N GLY A 126 -7.89 -0.22 12.82
CA GLY A 126 -8.82 -0.02 11.72
C GLY A 126 -8.19 0.60 10.49
N PHE A 127 -6.98 1.19 10.63
CA PHE A 127 -6.21 1.79 9.55
C PHE A 127 -4.92 1.02 9.30
N TYR A 128 -4.92 0.21 8.25
CA TYR A 128 -3.79 -0.63 7.87
C TYR A 128 -3.80 -0.94 6.38
N LEU A 129 -2.62 -1.22 5.84
CA LEU A 129 -2.42 -1.73 4.50
C LEU A 129 -2.12 -3.25 4.57
N GLN A 130 -2.74 -4.03 3.68
CA GLN A 130 -2.52 -5.47 3.57
C GLN A 130 -2.55 -5.90 2.10
N MET A 131 -1.63 -6.79 1.71
CA MET A 131 -1.64 -7.41 0.39
C MET A 131 -2.64 -8.57 0.35
N MET A 132 -3.39 -8.65 -0.74
CA MET A 132 -4.35 -9.70 -1.05
C MET A 132 -3.68 -10.85 -1.81
N VAL A 133 -4.41 -11.97 -1.93
CA VAL A 133 -3.92 -13.16 -2.65
C VAL A 133 -3.62 -12.84 -4.13
N ASN A 134 -4.40 -11.95 -4.74
CA ASN A 134 -4.23 -11.47 -6.12
C ASN A 134 -3.17 -10.35 -6.27
N ASN A 135 -2.38 -10.07 -5.23
CA ASN A 135 -1.31 -9.06 -5.17
C ASN A 135 -1.76 -7.59 -5.10
N ASP A 136 -3.03 -7.30 -5.35
CA ASP A 136 -3.58 -6.00 -5.00
C ASP A 136 -3.49 -5.79 -3.49
N CYS A 137 -3.52 -4.54 -3.07
CA CYS A 137 -3.55 -4.20 -1.65
C CYS A 137 -4.92 -3.63 -1.30
N PHE A 138 -5.29 -3.70 -0.03
CA PHE A 138 -6.38 -2.86 0.46
C PHE A 138 -5.92 -2.03 1.66
N LEU A 139 -6.38 -0.78 1.68
CA LEU A 139 -6.32 0.13 2.81
C LEU A 139 -7.63 0.01 3.59
N SER A 140 -7.57 -0.55 4.80
CA SER A 140 -8.70 -0.51 5.73
C SER A 140 -8.85 0.93 6.26
N CYS A 141 -10.04 1.50 6.19
CA CYS A 141 -10.33 2.87 6.60
C CYS A 141 -11.83 3.12 6.88
N LEU A 142 -12.55 2.14 7.45
CA LEU A 142 -14.00 2.19 7.64
C LEU A 142 -14.50 3.45 8.36
N GLU A 143 -13.77 3.94 9.36
CA GLU A 143 -14.14 5.16 10.08
C GLU A 143 -14.12 6.39 9.16
N LEU A 144 -13.10 6.51 8.31
CA LEU A 144 -13.01 7.61 7.34
C LEU A 144 -14.19 7.58 6.36
N ILE A 145 -14.55 6.39 5.85
CA ILE A 145 -15.71 6.23 4.95
C ILE A 145 -17.00 6.68 5.64
N LYS A 146 -17.21 6.28 6.89
CA LYS A 146 -18.40 6.65 7.67
C LYS A 146 -18.46 8.14 7.96
N ASP A 147 -17.34 8.72 8.39
CA ASP A 147 -17.26 10.12 8.81
C ASP A 147 -17.48 11.07 7.62
N ARG A 148 -17.01 10.68 6.43
CA ARG A 148 -17.26 11.41 5.18
C ARG A 148 -18.59 11.07 4.52
N GLY A 149 -19.29 10.04 4.99
CA GLY A 149 -20.52 9.56 4.39
C GLY A 149 -20.36 9.07 2.94
N LEU A 150 -19.19 8.51 2.61
CA LEU A 150 -18.85 8.10 1.24
C LEU A 150 -19.74 6.95 0.77
N LYS A 151 -20.10 6.98 -0.51
CA LYS A 151 -20.97 6.02 -1.19
C LYS A 151 -20.27 5.41 -2.39
N ALA A 152 -20.88 4.36 -2.94
CA ALA A 152 -20.48 3.88 -4.24
C ALA A 152 -20.58 5.02 -5.26
N ASP A 153 -19.70 5.00 -6.25
CA ASP A 153 -19.56 6.00 -7.31
C ASP A 153 -18.93 7.33 -6.89
N ASP A 154 -18.65 7.55 -5.60
CA ASP A 154 -17.83 8.70 -5.17
C ASP A 154 -16.38 8.54 -5.68
N GLU A 155 -15.79 9.65 -6.10
CA GLU A 155 -14.40 9.69 -6.55
C GLU A 155 -13.48 10.18 -5.44
N ILE A 156 -12.34 9.51 -5.29
CA ILE A 156 -11.33 9.84 -4.29
C ILE A 156 -9.94 9.91 -4.93
N CYS A 157 -9.09 10.69 -4.28
CA CYS A 157 -7.68 10.83 -4.57
C CYS A 157 -6.86 10.45 -3.34
N LEU A 158 -5.74 9.79 -3.58
CA LEU A 158 -4.80 9.32 -2.58
C LEU A 158 -3.37 9.60 -3.05
N TYR A 159 -2.49 9.91 -2.10
CA TYR A 159 -1.04 9.80 -2.29
C TYR A 159 -0.35 9.44 -0.97
N TRP A 160 0.87 8.91 -1.07
CA TRP A 160 1.70 8.66 0.10
C TRP A 160 2.60 9.86 0.35
N ASP A 161 2.44 10.52 1.49
CA ASP A 161 3.37 11.56 1.91
C ASP A 161 4.59 10.93 2.58
N ILE A 162 5.77 11.22 2.01
CA ILE A 162 7.04 10.65 2.45
C ILE A 162 7.47 11.23 3.80
N LYS A 163 7.18 12.51 4.07
CA LYS A 163 7.63 13.21 5.27
C LYS A 163 6.83 12.78 6.50
N GLU A 164 5.52 12.69 6.35
CA GLU A 164 4.57 12.28 7.38
C GLU A 164 4.44 10.75 7.47
N SER A 165 4.96 10.02 6.48
CA SER A 165 4.85 8.55 6.36
C SER A 165 3.38 8.09 6.50
N SER A 166 2.51 8.73 5.71
CA SER A 166 1.05 8.57 5.83
C SER A 166 0.36 8.72 4.47
N PHE A 167 -0.82 8.13 4.34
CA PHE A 167 -1.70 8.43 3.20
C PHE A 167 -2.34 9.80 3.37
N MET A 168 -2.37 10.56 2.29
CA MET A 168 -3.13 11.81 2.16
C MET A 168 -4.34 11.50 1.30
N PHE A 169 -5.52 11.80 1.81
CA PHE A 169 -6.81 11.46 1.25
C PHE A 169 -7.61 12.73 0.92
N LYS A 170 -8.28 12.73 -0.23
CA LYS A 170 -9.21 13.79 -0.63
C LYS A 170 -10.37 13.21 -1.42
N VAL A 171 -11.58 13.68 -1.15
CA VAL A 171 -12.75 13.45 -2.03
C VAL A 171 -12.69 14.41 -3.22
N VAL A 172 -12.95 13.90 -4.42
CA VAL A 172 -13.11 14.71 -5.62
C VAL A 172 -14.55 15.20 -5.66
N VAL A 173 -14.73 16.52 -5.68
CA VAL A 173 -16.04 17.18 -5.75
C VAL A 173 -16.29 17.66 -7.17
#